data_AF-A0A2S2C8K7-F1
#
_entry.id   AF-A0A2S2C8K7-F1
#
_cell.length_a   1.000
_cell.length_b   1.000
_cell.length_c   1.000
_cell.angle_alpha   90.00
_cell.angle_beta   90.00
_cell.angle_gamma   90.00
#
_symmetry.space_group_name_H-M   'P 1'
#
loop_
_entity.id
_entity.type
_entity.pdbx_description
1 polymer ?
#
loop_
_entity_poly.entity_id
_entity_poly.type
_entity_poly.pdbx_seq_one_letter_code
_entity_poly.pdbx_strand_id
1 'polypeptide(L)'
;MRQQTFEQISVVVQGPVQNYQGRTHHEEGITQRCLESIRTHLPGAKIILSTWPDQDLTGLSYDQLVISQDPGVNLVDGLPQFPKNYDRQLVSTQAGLAQVTTPYAIKLRSDNYLIGNDFVSIQQTFSKYESDQKLFNEKVVINSNLFRRTSHGRTVLMSPSDFFYFGTTEDLKKIWQLPLIAEQPIAEEMITIMKSASITSCTLEAEQFYCQIWLKALNPKTKVMQHRFDYTQKDIIAWERFLASNIIIADPETMGLGLRKISKRKLKRANEFSHIDWLKLYKKYCDHSITIPKNYHQWLLEIRRAFKLPLSNLSSRFKHR
;
A
#
# COMPACT_ATOMS: atom_id res chain seq x y z
N MET A 1 -28.87 2.54 8.13
CA MET A 1 -28.08 1.73 9.08
C MET A 1 -27.79 2.59 10.30
N ARG A 2 -28.31 2.16 11.45
CA ARG A 2 -28.18 2.82 12.75
C ARG A 2 -26.71 2.83 13.16
N GLN A 3 -26.21 3.99 13.60
CA GLN A 3 -25.03 4.21 14.45
C GLN A 3 -24.10 2.99 14.55
N GLN A 4 -23.28 2.75 13.52
CA GLN A 4 -22.23 1.73 13.60
C GLN A 4 -21.24 2.23 14.66
N THR A 5 -21.23 1.59 15.83
CA THR A 5 -20.08 1.68 16.71
C THR A 5 -18.91 1.03 15.95
N PHE A 6 -17.78 1.72 15.83
CA PHE A 6 -16.61 1.19 15.12
C PHE A 6 -15.87 0.11 15.94
N GLU A 7 -16.54 -0.48 16.93
CA GLU A 7 -16.08 -1.56 17.82
C GLU A 7 -15.72 -2.84 17.05
N GLN A 8 -16.22 -3.02 15.83
CA GLN A 8 -15.84 -4.12 14.95
C GLN A 8 -14.54 -3.86 14.16
N ILE A 9 -13.87 -2.74 14.41
CA ILE A 9 -12.62 -2.36 13.76
C ILE A 9 -11.52 -2.25 14.82
N SER A 10 -10.37 -2.87 14.53
CA SER A 10 -9.11 -2.61 15.23
C SER A 10 -8.15 -1.88 14.32
N VAL A 11 -7.50 -0.83 14.81
CA VAL A 11 -6.50 -0.06 14.08
C VAL A 11 -5.12 -0.42 14.59
N VAL A 12 -4.33 -1.09 13.75
CA VAL A 12 -2.91 -1.33 13.96
C VAL A 12 -2.13 -0.13 13.45
N VAL A 13 -1.69 0.71 14.39
CA VAL A 13 -0.81 1.85 14.12
C VAL A 13 0.63 1.34 14.12
N GLN A 14 1.23 1.31 12.94
CA GLN A 14 2.49 0.64 12.67
C GLN A 14 3.62 1.63 12.42
N GLY A 15 4.73 1.47 13.15
CA GLY A 15 5.98 2.16 12.86
C GLY A 15 6.61 2.83 14.08
N PRO A 16 7.73 3.55 13.88
CA PRO A 16 8.35 4.32 14.96
C PRO A 16 7.40 5.45 15.40
N VAL A 17 7.43 5.76 16.70
CA VAL A 17 6.67 6.87 17.28
C VAL A 17 7.41 8.19 17.04
N GLN A 18 8.73 8.14 17.14
CA GLN A 18 9.62 9.28 16.95
C GLN A 18 10.74 8.90 15.97
N ASN A 19 11.42 9.90 15.42
CA ASN A 19 12.53 9.62 14.50
C ASN A 19 13.77 9.11 15.23
N TYR A 20 14.47 8.18 14.58
CA TYR A 20 15.89 7.94 14.87
C TYR A 20 16.71 9.21 14.56
N GLN A 21 17.72 9.49 15.40
CA GLN A 21 18.65 10.59 15.21
C GLN A 21 19.20 10.59 13.76
N GLY A 22 18.97 11.67 13.01
CA GLY A 22 19.48 11.85 11.64
C GLY A 22 18.44 11.84 10.51
N ARG A 23 17.16 11.56 10.76
CA ARG A 23 16.12 11.73 9.73
C ARG A 23 15.62 13.18 9.67
N THR A 24 15.81 13.82 8.52
CA THR A 24 15.52 15.25 8.25
C THR A 24 14.05 15.58 7.97
N HIS A 25 13.17 14.59 7.92
CA HIS A 25 11.77 14.75 7.48
C HIS A 25 10.74 14.39 8.57
N HIS A 26 11.08 14.62 9.83
CA HIS A 26 10.17 14.43 10.96
C HIS A 26 9.07 15.49 10.96
N GLU A 27 7.84 15.07 11.27
CA GLU A 27 6.76 15.98 11.65
C GLU A 27 6.50 15.72 13.13
N GLU A 28 6.89 16.66 13.99
CA GLU A 28 6.69 16.55 15.44
C GLU A 28 5.21 16.34 15.77
N GLY A 29 4.93 15.43 16.71
CA GLY A 29 3.57 15.08 17.11
C GLY A 29 2.75 14.30 16.08
N ILE A 30 3.33 13.85 14.96
CA ILE A 30 2.55 13.15 13.91
C ILE A 30 1.90 11.85 14.42
N THR A 31 2.59 11.10 15.27
CA THR A 31 2.05 9.86 15.86
C THR A 31 0.93 10.15 16.85
N GLN A 32 1.07 11.20 17.67
CA GLN A 32 -0.01 11.64 18.56
C GLN A 32 -1.25 12.03 17.75
N ARG A 33 -1.07 12.85 16.69
CA ARG A 33 -2.14 13.21 15.75
C ARG A 33 -2.78 11.99 15.09
N CYS A 34 -1.98 10.98 14.72
CA CYS A 34 -2.46 9.72 14.18
C CYS A 34 -3.45 9.06 15.15
N LEU A 35 -3.03 8.86 16.40
CA LEU A 35 -3.84 8.21 17.44
C LEU A 35 -5.11 9.00 17.78
N GLU A 36 -4.98 10.31 17.98
CA GLU A 36 -6.12 11.21 18.25
C GLU A 36 -7.14 11.18 17.11
N SER A 37 -6.67 11.21 15.86
CA SER A 37 -7.56 11.18 14.70
C SER A 37 -8.38 9.88 14.61
N ILE A 38 -7.83 8.75 15.07
CA ILE A 38 -8.56 7.49 15.13
C ILE A 38 -9.70 7.60 16.13
N ARG A 39 -9.45 8.18 17.32
CA ARG A 39 -10.51 8.42 18.31
C ARG A 39 -11.62 9.33 17.77
N THR A 40 -11.26 10.34 17.00
CA THR A 40 -12.21 11.26 16.38
C THR A 40 -13.05 10.59 15.28
N HIS A 41 -12.41 9.87 14.36
CA HIS A 41 -13.07 9.39 13.14
C HIS A 41 -13.59 7.96 13.23
N LEU A 42 -13.15 7.18 14.22
CA LEU A 42 -13.59 5.82 14.49
C LEU A 42 -13.92 5.62 15.98
N PRO A 43 -14.91 6.34 16.54
CA PRO A 43 -15.30 6.18 17.94
C PRO A 43 -15.68 4.72 18.24
N GLY A 44 -15.03 4.15 19.26
CA GLY A 44 -15.19 2.75 19.69
C GLY A 44 -14.20 1.76 19.06
N ALA A 45 -13.43 2.14 18.04
CA ALA A 45 -12.40 1.26 17.49
C ALA A 45 -11.24 1.04 18.48
N LYS A 46 -10.74 -0.20 18.53
CA LYS A 46 -9.57 -0.56 19.34
C LYS A 46 -8.29 -0.09 18.65
N ILE A 47 -7.44 0.64 19.35
CA ILE A 47 -6.16 1.14 18.85
C ILE A 47 -5.03 0.27 19.40
N ILE A 48 -4.30 -0.38 18.49
CA ILE A 48 -3.12 -1.20 18.78
C ILE A 48 -1.91 -0.45 18.24
N LEU A 49 -1.10 0.12 19.13
CA LEU A 49 0.16 0.75 18.77
C LEU A 49 1.25 -0.33 18.68
N SER A 50 1.75 -0.59 17.47
CA SER A 50 2.82 -1.56 17.22
C SER A 50 4.11 -0.85 16.81
N THR A 51 5.09 -0.86 17.72
CA THR A 51 6.30 -0.04 17.63
C THR A 51 7.55 -0.75 18.17
N TRP A 52 8.65 -0.03 18.30
CA TRP A 52 9.98 -0.52 18.68
C TRP A 52 10.30 -0.27 20.17
N PRO A 53 11.32 -0.92 20.75
CA PRO A 53 11.83 -0.58 22.07
C PRO A 53 12.29 0.87 22.16
N ASP A 54 12.37 1.38 23.39
CA ASP A 54 12.97 2.68 23.72
C ASP A 54 12.37 3.89 22.98
N GLN A 55 11.11 3.78 22.52
CA GLN A 55 10.34 4.89 22.01
C GLN A 55 9.72 5.67 23.17
N ASP A 56 9.74 7.00 23.10
CA ASP A 56 9.00 7.83 24.06
C ASP A 56 7.50 7.83 23.71
N LEU A 57 6.71 7.24 24.62
CA LEU A 57 5.27 7.03 24.48
C LEU A 57 4.45 8.05 25.30
N THR A 58 5.11 9.06 25.87
CA THR A 58 4.47 10.03 26.76
C THR A 58 3.34 10.76 26.04
N GLY A 59 2.15 10.79 26.65
CA GLY A 59 0.98 11.50 26.12
C GLY A 59 0.26 10.80 24.95
N LEU A 60 0.68 9.60 24.53
CA LEU A 60 0.00 8.86 23.47
C LEU A 60 -1.21 8.09 24.02
N SER A 61 -2.34 8.17 23.31
CA SER A 61 -3.57 7.45 23.65
C SER A 61 -3.75 6.21 22.75
N TYR A 62 -3.65 5.02 23.34
CA TYR A 62 -3.87 3.73 22.67
C TYR A 62 -4.48 2.73 23.65
N ASP A 63 -5.11 1.66 23.14
CA ASP A 63 -5.74 0.61 23.97
C ASP A 63 -4.79 -0.54 24.26
N GLN A 64 -3.88 -0.82 23.33
CA GLN A 64 -2.90 -1.90 23.46
C GLN A 64 -1.56 -1.50 22.84
N LEU A 65 -0.47 -1.83 23.53
CA LEU A 65 0.89 -1.65 23.05
C LEU A 65 1.48 -3.01 22.63
N VAL A 66 2.18 -3.02 21.49
CA VAL A 66 2.96 -4.15 21.01
C VAL A 66 4.36 -3.65 20.70
N ILE A 67 5.36 -4.19 21.40
CA ILE A 67 6.77 -3.86 21.17
C ILE A 67 7.42 -5.02 20.44
N SER A 68 7.96 -4.77 19.24
CA SER A 68 8.68 -5.76 18.44
C SER A 68 10.16 -5.41 18.40
N GLN A 69 11.05 -6.41 18.41
CA GLN A 69 12.48 -6.16 18.17
C GLN A 69 12.70 -5.69 16.72
N ASP A 70 13.56 -4.69 16.52
CA ASP A 70 13.90 -4.21 15.17
C ASP A 70 14.72 -5.29 14.43
N PRO A 71 14.22 -5.87 13.32
CA PRO A 71 14.97 -6.87 12.55
C PRO A 71 16.20 -6.28 11.83
N GLY A 72 16.39 -4.96 11.91
CA GLY A 72 17.47 -4.24 11.27
C GLY A 72 17.14 -3.86 9.83
N VAL A 73 18.16 -3.40 9.12
CA VAL A 73 18.05 -3.07 7.70
C VAL A 73 18.22 -4.34 6.90
N ASN A 74 17.33 -4.57 5.94
CA ASN A 74 17.54 -5.59 4.93
C ASN A 74 18.75 -5.23 4.06
N LEU A 75 19.82 -6.02 4.19
CA LEU A 75 21.06 -5.85 3.45
C LEU A 75 21.37 -7.14 2.69
N VAL A 76 21.72 -6.98 1.42
CA VAL A 76 22.19 -8.09 0.58
C VAL A 76 23.46 -7.62 -0.12
N ASP A 77 24.54 -8.39 0.06
CA ASP A 77 25.85 -8.07 -0.51
C ASP A 77 25.76 -7.90 -2.04
N GLY A 78 26.34 -6.81 -2.53
CA GLY A 78 26.32 -6.43 -3.94
C GLY A 78 24.99 -5.84 -4.44
N LEU A 79 23.97 -5.67 -3.58
CA LEU A 79 22.65 -5.13 -3.94
C LEU A 79 22.23 -3.93 -3.07
N PRO A 80 22.85 -2.74 -3.24
CA PRO A 80 22.47 -1.53 -2.48
C PRO A 80 21.03 -1.06 -2.72
N GLN A 81 20.43 -1.45 -3.85
CA GLN A 81 19.05 -1.18 -4.24
C GLN A 81 18.03 -2.11 -3.56
N PHE A 82 18.48 -3.11 -2.80
CA PHE A 82 17.59 -4.05 -2.13
C PHE A 82 16.65 -3.32 -1.15
N PRO A 83 15.37 -3.69 -1.05
CA PRO A 83 14.42 -2.99 -0.20
C PRO A 83 14.81 -3.05 1.28
N LYS A 84 15.13 -1.89 1.85
CA LYS A 84 15.78 -1.79 3.17
C LYS A 84 14.88 -2.00 4.39
N ASN A 85 13.56 -1.87 4.22
CA ASN A 85 12.60 -1.77 5.34
C ASN A 85 11.47 -2.79 5.24
N TYR A 86 11.64 -3.87 4.48
CA TYR A 86 10.56 -4.85 4.31
C TYR A 86 10.25 -5.54 5.63
N ASP A 87 11.26 -6.15 6.26
CA ASP A 87 11.04 -6.91 7.49
C ASP A 87 10.56 -6.00 8.61
N ARG A 88 11.04 -4.75 8.67
CA ARG A 88 10.51 -3.75 9.62
C ARG A 88 9.02 -3.49 9.45
N GLN A 89 8.55 -3.33 8.21
CA GLN A 89 7.12 -3.16 7.95
C GLN A 89 6.34 -4.42 8.28
N LEU A 90 6.90 -5.58 7.97
CA LEU A 90 6.28 -6.88 8.18
C LEU A 90 6.14 -7.20 9.66
N VAL A 91 7.25 -7.25 10.41
CA VAL A 91 7.32 -7.57 11.84
C VAL A 91 6.33 -6.73 12.65
N SER A 92 6.40 -5.41 12.51
CA SER A 92 5.53 -4.51 13.28
C SER A 92 4.06 -4.61 12.85
N THR A 93 3.76 -4.82 11.57
CA THR A 93 2.36 -5.04 11.14
C THR A 93 1.82 -6.38 11.65
N GLN A 94 2.62 -7.44 11.58
CA GLN A 94 2.25 -8.79 12.01
C GLN A 94 1.96 -8.86 13.49
N ALA A 95 2.87 -8.33 14.31
CA ALA A 95 2.73 -8.35 15.76
C ALA A 95 1.45 -7.62 16.18
N GLY A 96 1.13 -6.49 15.54
CA GLY A 96 -0.13 -5.79 15.76
C GLY A 96 -1.35 -6.58 15.29
N LEU A 97 -1.34 -7.13 14.06
CA LEU A 97 -2.45 -7.92 13.52
C LEU A 97 -2.70 -9.23 14.28
N ALA A 98 -1.67 -9.79 14.93
CA ALA A 98 -1.82 -10.95 15.81
C ALA A 98 -2.67 -10.65 17.05
N GLN A 99 -2.75 -9.38 17.46
CA GLN A 99 -3.58 -8.92 18.59
C GLN A 99 -5.00 -8.50 18.19
N VAL A 100 -5.30 -8.50 16.89
CA VAL A 100 -6.62 -8.13 16.39
C VAL A 100 -7.60 -9.30 16.54
N THR A 101 -8.68 -9.06 17.27
CA THR A 101 -9.79 -10.00 17.48
C THR A 101 -11.08 -9.57 16.78
N THR A 102 -11.13 -8.36 16.23
CA THR A 102 -12.29 -7.82 15.54
C THR A 102 -12.39 -8.33 14.09
N PRO A 103 -13.58 -8.35 13.47
CA PRO A 103 -13.75 -8.81 12.08
C PRO A 103 -13.00 -7.98 11.05
N TYR A 104 -12.87 -6.67 11.28
CA TYR A 104 -12.15 -5.75 10.40
C TYR A 104 -10.90 -5.19 11.08
N ALA A 105 -9.90 -4.89 10.26
CA ALA A 105 -8.65 -4.30 10.69
C ALA A 105 -8.24 -3.15 9.77
N ILE A 106 -7.50 -2.20 10.36
CA ILE A 106 -6.75 -1.18 9.63
C ILE A 106 -5.27 -1.37 9.90
N LYS A 107 -4.46 -1.41 8.85
CA LYS A 107 -3.02 -1.14 8.94
C LYS A 107 -2.81 0.32 8.59
N LEU A 108 -2.35 1.13 9.55
CA LEU A 108 -2.07 2.55 9.35
C LEU A 108 -0.63 2.84 9.75
N ARG A 109 0.16 3.43 8.86
CA ARG A 109 1.50 3.91 9.24
C ARG A 109 1.39 5.06 10.26
N SER A 110 2.23 5.04 11.30
CA SER A 110 2.24 6.03 12.39
C SER A 110 2.46 7.48 11.93
N ASP A 111 3.02 7.68 10.73
CA ASP A 111 3.23 8.98 10.10
C ASP A 111 2.06 9.43 9.19
N ASN A 112 0.90 8.78 9.27
CA ASN A 112 -0.34 9.15 8.59
C ASN A 112 -1.48 9.19 9.62
N TYR A 113 -2.59 9.86 9.31
CA TYR A 113 -3.68 10.07 10.26
C TYR A 113 -5.03 10.05 9.53
N LEU A 114 -6.13 9.88 10.24
CA LEU A 114 -7.47 9.94 9.64
C LEU A 114 -7.97 11.38 9.57
N ILE A 115 -8.74 11.68 8.53
CA ILE A 115 -9.54 12.92 8.41
C ILE A 115 -11.02 12.61 8.17
N GLY A 116 -11.36 11.32 8.12
CA GLY A 116 -12.67 10.76 7.84
C GLY A 116 -12.63 9.24 7.96
N ASN A 117 -13.75 8.59 7.67
CA ASN A 117 -13.92 7.15 7.71
C ASN A 117 -14.60 6.59 6.45
N ASP A 118 -14.60 7.37 5.36
CA ASP A 118 -15.25 7.04 4.09
C ASP A 118 -14.75 5.74 3.47
N PHE A 119 -13.54 5.27 3.82
CA PHE A 119 -13.06 3.95 3.43
C PHE A 119 -14.03 2.82 3.80
N VAL A 120 -14.82 2.94 4.88
CA VAL A 120 -15.81 1.94 5.29
C VAL A 120 -16.95 1.85 4.29
N SER A 121 -17.56 2.99 3.95
CA SER A 121 -18.66 3.05 2.98
C SER A 121 -18.19 2.74 1.56
N ILE A 122 -16.97 3.15 1.20
CA ILE A 122 -16.34 2.82 -0.08
C ILE A 122 -16.21 1.30 -0.25
N GLN A 123 -15.76 0.58 0.78
CA GLN A 123 -15.63 -0.88 0.72
C GLN A 123 -16.99 -1.56 0.42
N GLN A 124 -18.02 -1.14 1.15
CA GLN A 124 -19.37 -1.69 1.03
C GLN A 124 -20.04 -1.38 -0.32
N THR A 125 -19.75 -0.20 -0.88
CA THR A 125 -20.33 0.26 -2.15
C THR A 125 -19.90 -0.61 -3.33
N PHE A 126 -18.67 -1.12 -3.31
CA PHE A 126 -18.07 -1.82 -4.45
C PHE A 126 -17.88 -3.31 -4.19
N SER A 127 -18.98 -4.02 -3.97
CA SER A 127 -18.98 -5.43 -3.58
C SER A 127 -18.89 -6.44 -4.74
N LYS A 128 -19.12 -6.04 -6.00
CA LYS A 128 -19.07 -6.96 -7.14
C LYS A 128 -17.63 -7.35 -7.47
N TYR A 129 -17.44 -8.55 -8.01
CA TYR A 129 -16.13 -9.08 -8.40
C TYR A 129 -16.29 -10.02 -9.59
N GLU A 130 -15.18 -10.26 -10.30
CA GLU A 130 -15.11 -11.34 -11.28
C GLU A 130 -14.93 -12.66 -10.51
N SER A 131 -15.82 -13.65 -10.73
CA SER A 131 -15.93 -14.87 -9.90
C SER A 131 -14.60 -15.59 -9.71
N ASP A 132 -13.83 -15.73 -10.79
CA ASP A 132 -12.60 -16.52 -10.83
C ASP A 132 -11.37 -15.72 -10.39
N GLN A 133 -11.57 -14.46 -9.97
CA GLN A 133 -10.50 -13.55 -9.56
C GLN A 133 -10.56 -13.21 -8.07
N LYS A 134 -11.58 -13.68 -7.33
CA LYS A 134 -11.75 -13.35 -5.91
C LYS A 134 -10.76 -14.15 -5.04
N LEU A 135 -9.79 -13.45 -4.46
CA LEU A 135 -8.78 -13.97 -3.52
C LEU A 135 -8.99 -13.48 -2.08
N PHE A 136 -9.64 -12.32 -1.93
CA PHE A 136 -10.04 -11.78 -0.63
C PHE A 136 -11.52 -11.98 -0.37
N ASN A 137 -11.89 -12.08 0.92
CA ASN A 137 -13.29 -12.22 1.34
C ASN A 137 -14.08 -10.97 0.92
N GLU A 138 -13.47 -9.80 1.14
CA GLU A 138 -13.92 -8.49 0.68
C GLU A 138 -12.76 -7.71 0.05
N LYS A 139 -13.05 -6.69 -0.76
CA LYS A 139 -11.97 -5.89 -1.35
C LYS A 139 -11.22 -5.12 -0.26
N VAL A 140 -9.89 -5.14 -0.31
CA VAL A 140 -9.06 -4.35 0.61
C VAL A 140 -8.92 -2.93 0.07
N VAL A 141 -9.27 -1.92 0.87
CA VAL A 141 -9.11 -0.50 0.53
C VAL A 141 -7.66 -0.10 0.76
N ILE A 142 -6.99 0.38 -0.29
CA ILE A 142 -5.60 0.83 -0.28
C ILE A 142 -5.53 2.27 -0.78
N ASN A 143 -4.74 3.09 -0.09
CA ASN A 143 -4.52 4.48 -0.52
C ASN A 143 -3.80 4.55 -1.89
N SER A 144 -4.16 5.55 -2.68
CA SER A 144 -3.62 5.73 -4.03
C SER A 144 -2.30 6.54 -4.08
N ASN A 145 -1.96 7.29 -3.03
CA ASN A 145 -0.71 8.06 -2.98
C ASN A 145 0.47 7.10 -2.82
N LEU A 146 1.48 7.26 -3.68
CA LEU A 146 2.56 6.29 -3.93
C LEU A 146 2.10 4.91 -4.45
N PHE A 147 0.82 4.72 -4.79
CA PHE A 147 0.39 3.55 -5.55
C PHE A 147 0.72 3.80 -7.02
N ARG A 148 1.87 3.30 -7.46
CA ARG A 148 2.41 3.61 -8.77
C ARG A 148 1.71 2.81 -9.87
N ARG A 149 1.39 3.49 -10.97
CA ARG A 149 0.94 2.89 -12.24
C ARG A 149 1.97 2.99 -13.35
N THR A 150 2.88 3.96 -13.28
CA THR A 150 3.96 4.12 -14.26
C THR A 150 5.29 4.56 -13.63
N SER A 151 6.39 4.18 -14.27
CA SER A 151 7.74 4.63 -13.95
C SER A 151 8.47 4.84 -15.27
N HIS A 152 9.21 5.93 -15.41
CA HIS A 152 9.92 6.25 -16.66
C HIS A 152 9.00 6.21 -17.90
N GLY A 153 7.75 6.65 -17.76
CA GLY A 153 6.77 6.63 -18.86
C GLY A 153 6.27 5.24 -19.30
N ARG A 154 6.62 4.17 -18.57
CA ARG A 154 6.19 2.79 -18.82
C ARG A 154 5.32 2.29 -17.67
N THR A 155 4.43 1.33 -17.93
CA THR A 155 3.57 0.72 -16.91
C THR A 155 4.40 0.06 -15.82
N VAL A 156 3.92 0.10 -14.59
CA VAL A 156 4.45 -0.65 -13.45
C VAL A 156 3.31 -1.45 -12.86
N LEU A 157 3.54 -2.75 -12.67
CA LEU A 157 2.59 -3.66 -12.03
C LEU A 157 3.00 -3.87 -10.57
N MET A 158 2.05 -4.33 -9.75
CA MET A 158 2.29 -4.81 -8.39
C MET A 158 2.98 -3.77 -7.47
N SER A 159 2.61 -2.49 -7.53
CA SER A 159 3.24 -1.43 -6.71
C SER A 159 2.23 -0.71 -5.80
N PRO A 160 1.52 -1.43 -4.91
CA PRO A 160 0.62 -0.82 -3.95
C PRO A 160 1.41 0.01 -2.92
N SER A 161 0.82 1.11 -2.45
CA SER A 161 1.40 1.88 -1.36
C SER A 161 1.29 1.13 -0.03
N ASP A 162 2.23 1.36 0.88
CA ASP A 162 2.27 0.78 2.23
C ASP A 162 1.58 1.63 3.31
N PHE A 163 0.97 2.78 2.99
CA PHE A 163 0.51 3.73 4.02
C PHE A 163 -0.72 3.29 4.80
N PHE A 164 -1.71 2.72 4.11
CA PHE A 164 -3.02 2.42 4.67
C PHE A 164 -3.66 1.23 3.96
N TYR A 165 -4.18 0.29 4.75
CA TYR A 165 -4.98 -0.85 4.30
C TYR A 165 -6.17 -0.98 5.24
N PHE A 166 -7.39 -1.11 4.69
CA PHE A 166 -8.59 -1.47 5.43
C PHE A 166 -9.26 -2.68 4.77
N GLY A 167 -9.65 -3.65 5.58
CA GLY A 167 -10.34 -4.84 5.08
C GLY A 167 -10.70 -5.79 6.21
N THR A 168 -11.15 -6.99 5.87
CA THR A 168 -11.32 -8.04 6.87
C THR A 168 -9.97 -8.36 7.51
N THR A 169 -9.98 -8.68 8.79
CA THR A 169 -8.76 -9.08 9.52
C THR A 169 -8.08 -10.27 8.84
N GLU A 170 -8.87 -11.22 8.32
CA GLU A 170 -8.34 -12.37 7.57
C GLU A 170 -7.61 -11.95 6.30
N ASP A 171 -8.17 -11.02 5.51
CA ASP A 171 -7.54 -10.58 4.26
C ASP A 171 -6.28 -9.75 4.51
N LEU A 172 -6.27 -8.92 5.56
CA LEU A 172 -5.06 -8.21 5.96
C LEU A 172 -3.97 -9.19 6.45
N LYS A 173 -4.35 -10.28 7.15
CA LYS A 173 -3.41 -11.34 7.53
C LYS A 173 -2.83 -12.05 6.29
N LYS A 174 -3.61 -12.31 5.25
CA LYS A 174 -3.08 -12.86 3.98
C LYS A 174 -2.01 -11.98 3.32
N ILE A 175 -2.07 -10.65 3.50
CA ILE A 175 -1.11 -9.70 2.94
C ILE A 175 0.13 -9.56 3.83
N TRP A 176 -0.06 -9.50 5.15
CA TRP A 176 0.98 -9.08 6.08
C TRP A 176 1.52 -10.19 6.98
N GLN A 177 0.84 -11.32 7.18
CA GLN A 177 1.34 -12.47 7.94
C GLN A 177 2.12 -13.44 7.03
N LEU A 178 3.27 -12.99 6.55
CA LEU A 178 4.20 -13.73 5.71
C LEU A 178 5.53 -14.01 6.44
N PRO A 179 6.28 -15.06 6.07
CA PRO A 179 7.67 -15.20 6.52
C PRO A 179 8.55 -13.98 6.19
N LEU A 180 9.59 -13.75 7.01
CA LEU A 180 10.61 -12.72 6.75
C LEU A 180 11.38 -13.01 5.45
N ILE A 181 12.06 -12.01 4.87
CA ILE A 181 12.81 -12.20 3.61
C ILE A 181 13.74 -13.41 3.62
N ALA A 182 14.44 -13.66 4.73
CA ALA A 182 15.38 -14.77 4.85
C ALA A 182 14.71 -16.15 4.78
N GLU A 183 13.41 -16.22 5.03
CA GLU A 183 12.60 -17.44 5.05
C GLU A 183 11.70 -17.56 3.80
N GLN A 184 11.84 -16.65 2.84
CA GLN A 184 11.01 -16.58 1.63
C GLN A 184 11.74 -17.16 0.41
N PRO A 185 11.33 -18.33 -0.12
CA PRO A 185 11.97 -18.92 -1.30
C PRO A 185 11.94 -18.00 -2.53
N ILE A 186 10.85 -17.26 -2.72
CA ILE A 186 10.74 -16.27 -3.80
C ILE A 186 11.71 -15.10 -3.62
N ALA A 187 12.05 -14.72 -2.38
CA ALA A 187 13.00 -13.64 -2.15
C ALA A 187 14.41 -14.04 -2.61
N GLU A 188 14.81 -15.30 -2.41
CA GLU A 188 16.06 -15.84 -2.92
C GLU A 188 16.11 -15.85 -4.46
N GLU A 189 15.03 -16.26 -5.12
CA GLU A 189 14.87 -16.19 -6.58
C GLU A 189 15.06 -14.75 -7.07
N MET A 190 14.35 -13.80 -6.44
CA MET A 190 14.42 -12.37 -6.79
C MET A 190 15.82 -11.78 -6.54
N ILE A 191 16.50 -12.14 -5.44
CA ILE A 191 17.88 -11.71 -5.15
C ILE A 191 18.84 -12.22 -6.22
N THR A 192 18.71 -13.48 -6.62
CA THR A 192 19.55 -14.09 -7.66
C THR A 192 19.40 -13.36 -8.99
N ILE A 193 18.15 -13.09 -9.39
CA ILE A 193 17.84 -12.31 -10.58
C ILE A 193 18.46 -10.91 -10.48
N MET A 194 18.27 -10.22 -9.36
CA MET A 194 18.81 -8.87 -9.14
C MET A 194 20.34 -8.82 -9.21
N LYS A 195 21.05 -9.86 -8.72
CA LYS A 195 22.52 -9.96 -8.81
C LYS A 195 22.99 -10.21 -10.24
N SER A 196 22.24 -10.99 -11.01
CA SER A 196 22.56 -11.29 -12.42
C SER A 196 22.24 -10.14 -13.39
N ALA A 197 21.38 -9.21 -12.97
CA ALA A 197 20.96 -8.09 -13.79
C ALA A 197 22.09 -7.06 -13.95
N SER A 198 22.25 -6.50 -15.14
CA SER A 198 23.22 -5.42 -15.37
C SER A 198 22.94 -4.23 -14.45
N ILE A 199 23.97 -3.46 -14.09
CA ILE A 199 23.82 -2.23 -13.28
C ILE A 199 22.88 -1.20 -13.95
N THR A 200 22.72 -1.29 -15.27
CA THR A 200 21.79 -0.47 -16.08
C THR A 200 20.34 -0.97 -16.08
N SER A 201 20.06 -2.12 -15.45
CA SER A 201 18.73 -2.72 -15.41
C SER A 201 17.75 -1.89 -14.58
N CYS A 202 16.49 -1.84 -15.04
CA CYS A 202 15.41 -1.19 -14.30
C CYS A 202 15.01 -2.08 -13.12
N THR A 203 15.76 -2.06 -12.03
CA THR A 203 15.53 -2.88 -10.83
C THR A 203 14.12 -2.70 -10.27
N LEU A 204 13.61 -3.76 -9.63
CA LEU A 204 12.32 -3.71 -8.93
C LEU A 204 12.30 -2.55 -7.92
N GLU A 205 11.16 -1.86 -7.85
CA GLU A 205 10.88 -0.93 -6.76
C GLU A 205 10.53 -1.73 -5.50
N ALA A 206 10.72 -1.14 -4.30
CA ALA A 206 10.47 -1.83 -3.04
C ALA A 206 9.03 -2.38 -2.96
N GLU A 207 8.06 -1.58 -3.38
CA GLU A 207 6.64 -1.98 -3.41
C GLU A 207 6.40 -3.15 -4.37
N GLN A 208 7.11 -3.22 -5.51
CA GLN A 208 7.06 -4.37 -6.41
C GLN A 208 7.65 -5.61 -5.78
N PHE A 209 8.73 -5.45 -5.02
CA PHE A 209 9.32 -6.57 -4.30
C PHE A 209 8.32 -7.13 -3.28
N TYR A 210 7.69 -6.24 -2.50
CA TYR A 210 6.79 -6.63 -1.42
C TYR A 210 5.52 -7.28 -1.94
N CYS A 211 4.97 -6.72 -3.01
CA CYS A 211 3.72 -7.17 -3.60
C CYS A 211 3.82 -8.56 -4.21
N GLN A 212 4.93 -8.85 -4.87
CA GLN A 212 5.15 -10.16 -5.47
C GLN A 212 5.20 -11.27 -4.42
N ILE A 213 5.75 -11.00 -3.23
CA ILE A 213 5.79 -11.99 -2.14
C ILE A 213 4.37 -12.37 -1.72
N TRP A 214 3.52 -11.40 -1.36
CA TRP A 214 2.17 -11.74 -0.91
C TRP A 214 1.27 -12.23 -2.04
N LEU A 215 1.46 -11.79 -3.29
CA LEU A 215 0.74 -12.35 -4.42
C LEU A 215 1.14 -13.80 -4.73
N LYS A 216 2.41 -14.16 -4.52
CA LYS A 216 2.88 -15.54 -4.67
C LYS A 216 2.32 -16.44 -3.56
N ALA A 217 2.23 -15.92 -2.33
CA ALA A 217 1.60 -16.61 -1.21
C ALA A 217 0.10 -16.85 -1.46
N LEU A 218 -0.61 -15.87 -2.02
CA LEU A 218 -2.02 -16.00 -2.40
C LEU A 218 -2.24 -16.93 -3.60
N ASN A 219 -1.34 -16.88 -4.58
CA ASN A 219 -1.43 -17.68 -5.80
C ASN A 219 -0.03 -18.08 -6.27
N PRO A 220 0.38 -19.35 -6.04
CA PRO A 220 1.70 -19.85 -6.45
C PRO A 220 1.97 -19.74 -7.96
N LYS A 221 0.94 -19.60 -8.80
CA LYS A 221 1.07 -19.41 -10.26
C LYS A 221 1.39 -17.97 -10.66
N THR A 222 1.39 -17.02 -9.73
CA THR A 222 1.77 -15.62 -10.01
C THR A 222 3.19 -15.57 -10.58
N LYS A 223 3.35 -14.88 -11.71
CA LYS A 223 4.65 -14.61 -12.32
C LYS A 223 5.50 -13.74 -11.40
N VAL A 224 6.76 -14.13 -11.22
CA VAL A 224 7.78 -13.30 -10.58
C VAL A 224 8.41 -12.40 -11.65
N MET A 225 8.20 -11.10 -11.52
CA MET A 225 8.83 -10.07 -12.34
C MET A 225 10.31 -9.96 -12.00
N GLN A 226 11.15 -10.11 -13.02
CA GLN A 226 12.60 -10.07 -12.90
C GLN A 226 13.15 -8.64 -12.78
N HIS A 227 12.43 -7.68 -13.37
CA HIS A 227 12.76 -6.27 -13.34
C HIS A 227 11.48 -5.43 -13.41
N ARG A 228 11.57 -4.11 -13.18
CA ARG A 228 10.44 -3.18 -13.04
C ARG A 228 9.40 -3.24 -14.15
N PHE A 229 9.83 -3.63 -15.34
CA PHE A 229 9.05 -3.65 -16.58
C PHE A 229 8.95 -5.04 -17.21
N ASP A 230 9.17 -6.11 -16.43
CA ASP A 230 9.08 -7.49 -16.89
C ASP A 230 7.62 -7.95 -16.94
N TYR A 231 6.89 -7.47 -17.94
CA TYR A 231 5.49 -7.82 -18.15
C TYR A 231 5.17 -8.03 -19.62
N THR A 232 4.20 -8.90 -19.84
CA THR A 232 3.48 -9.08 -21.10
C THR A 232 2.13 -8.37 -21.03
N GLN A 233 1.40 -8.30 -22.16
CA GLN A 233 0.03 -7.82 -22.14
C GLN A 233 -0.90 -8.68 -21.27
N LYS A 234 -0.64 -9.99 -21.18
CA LYS A 234 -1.40 -10.91 -20.32
C LYS A 234 -1.20 -10.56 -18.84
N ASP A 235 0.02 -10.22 -18.45
CA ASP A 235 0.34 -9.83 -17.06
C ASP A 235 -0.35 -8.51 -16.67
N ILE A 236 -0.43 -7.54 -17.59
CA ILE A 236 -1.17 -6.30 -17.38
C ILE A 236 -2.65 -6.60 -17.12
N ILE A 237 -3.27 -7.43 -17.96
CA ILE A 237 -4.69 -7.78 -17.83
C ILE A 237 -4.94 -8.53 -16.52
N ALA A 238 -4.08 -9.48 -16.17
CA ALA A 238 -4.18 -10.22 -14.91
C ALA A 238 -4.08 -9.28 -13.70
N TRP A 239 -3.15 -8.32 -13.72
CA TRP A 239 -3.03 -7.32 -12.66
C TRP A 239 -4.26 -6.39 -12.58
N GLU A 240 -4.76 -5.92 -13.72
CA GLU A 240 -5.97 -5.09 -13.76
C GLU A 240 -7.20 -5.83 -13.20
N ARG A 241 -7.38 -7.11 -13.56
CA ARG A 241 -8.46 -7.96 -13.04
C ARG A 241 -8.33 -8.21 -11.55
N PHE A 242 -7.11 -8.50 -11.08
CA PHE A 242 -6.81 -8.62 -9.66
C PHE A 242 -7.18 -7.34 -8.91
N LEU A 243 -6.72 -6.18 -9.40
CA LEU A 243 -7.03 -4.88 -8.80
C LEU A 243 -8.53 -4.63 -8.75
N ALA A 244 -9.25 -4.84 -9.85
CA ALA A 244 -10.70 -4.62 -9.90
C ALA A 244 -11.46 -5.54 -8.93
N SER A 245 -11.03 -6.79 -8.81
CA SER A 245 -11.74 -7.83 -8.04
C SER A 245 -11.39 -7.86 -6.55
N ASN A 246 -10.19 -7.45 -6.16
CA ASN A 246 -9.67 -7.65 -4.79
C ASN A 246 -9.30 -6.37 -4.06
N ILE A 247 -9.04 -5.27 -4.76
CA ILE A 247 -8.56 -4.03 -4.14
C ILE A 247 -9.53 -2.90 -4.47
N ILE A 248 -9.66 -1.93 -3.57
CA ILE A 248 -10.19 -0.60 -3.91
C ILE A 248 -9.07 0.39 -3.76
N ILE A 249 -8.70 1.05 -4.85
CA ILE A 249 -7.70 2.12 -4.81
C ILE A 249 -8.46 3.43 -4.60
N ALA A 250 -8.26 4.07 -3.46
CA ALA A 250 -8.95 5.32 -3.12
C ALA A 250 -7.96 6.46 -2.88
N ASP A 251 -8.32 7.65 -3.35
CA ASP A 251 -7.53 8.85 -3.11
C ASP A 251 -7.59 9.22 -1.63
N PRO A 252 -6.49 9.71 -1.01
CA PRO A 252 -6.47 10.03 0.41
C PRO A 252 -7.66 10.89 0.86
N GLU A 253 -7.97 11.93 0.10
CA GLU A 253 -9.13 12.81 0.32
C GLU A 253 -10.48 12.11 0.15
N THR A 254 -10.58 11.11 -0.73
CA THR A 254 -11.82 10.37 -0.97
C THR A 254 -12.11 9.37 0.15
N MET A 255 -11.06 8.78 0.72
CA MET A 255 -11.22 7.74 1.75
C MET A 255 -11.07 8.25 3.18
N GLY A 256 -10.78 9.53 3.38
CA GLY A 256 -10.60 10.10 4.71
C GLY A 256 -9.22 9.87 5.31
N LEU A 257 -8.16 9.81 4.50
CA LEU A 257 -6.77 9.69 4.95
C LEU A 257 -5.99 11.01 4.82
N GLY A 258 -5.41 11.44 5.93
CA GLY A 258 -4.39 12.48 6.00
C GLY A 258 -2.97 11.91 5.91
N LEU A 259 -2.12 12.60 5.14
CA LEU A 259 -0.73 12.20 4.89
C LEU A 259 0.26 13.07 5.69
N ARG A 260 1.46 12.56 6.00
CA ARG A 260 2.59 13.42 6.44
C ARG A 260 2.90 14.53 5.43
N LYS A 261 3.40 15.68 5.92
CA LYS A 261 3.74 16.87 5.09
C LYS A 261 4.50 16.55 3.81
N ILE A 262 5.56 15.73 3.85
CA ILE A 262 6.39 15.41 2.66
C ILE A 262 5.63 14.62 1.58
N SER A 263 4.58 13.90 1.97
CA SER A 263 3.72 13.13 1.06
C SER A 263 2.58 13.97 0.51
N LYS A 264 2.21 15.09 1.15
CA LYS A 264 1.20 16.01 0.61
C LYS A 264 1.69 16.67 -0.66
N ARG A 265 0.85 16.70 -1.69
CA ARG A 265 1.13 17.34 -2.98
C ARG A 265 -0.03 18.24 -3.36
N LYS A 266 0.28 19.40 -3.96
CA LYS A 266 -0.74 20.29 -4.53
C LYS A 266 -1.51 19.63 -5.67
N LEU A 267 -0.81 18.82 -6.47
CA LEU A 267 -1.37 18.10 -7.61
C LEU A 267 -0.97 16.64 -7.54
N LYS A 268 -1.93 15.76 -7.82
CA LYS A 268 -1.70 14.34 -7.98
C LYS A 268 -0.62 14.05 -9.03
N ARG A 269 0.24 13.06 -8.77
CA ARG A 269 1.29 12.72 -9.72
C ARG A 269 0.73 11.94 -10.91
N ALA A 270 1.23 12.25 -12.10
CA ALA A 270 0.84 11.57 -13.34
C ALA A 270 1.10 10.05 -13.32
N ASN A 271 2.01 9.60 -12.47
CA ASN A 271 2.50 8.22 -12.43
C ASN A 271 1.86 7.35 -11.34
N GLU A 272 0.93 7.89 -10.56
CA GLU A 272 0.18 7.18 -9.52
C GLU A 272 -1.26 6.91 -10.00
N PHE A 273 -1.90 5.88 -9.47
CA PHE A 273 -3.34 5.63 -9.67
C PHE A 273 -4.18 6.71 -8.99
N SER A 274 -5.32 7.08 -9.58
CA SER A 274 -6.41 7.76 -8.90
C SER A 274 -7.57 6.82 -8.59
N HIS A 275 -8.50 7.26 -7.74
CA HIS A 275 -9.75 6.53 -7.52
C HIS A 275 -10.54 6.38 -8.82
N ILE A 276 -10.56 7.41 -9.68
CA ILE A 276 -11.21 7.35 -10.99
C ILE A 276 -10.55 6.33 -11.92
N ASP A 277 -9.21 6.17 -11.87
CA ASP A 277 -8.54 5.11 -12.63
C ASP A 277 -9.02 3.73 -12.18
N TRP A 278 -9.19 3.52 -10.88
CA TRP A 278 -9.71 2.27 -10.36
C TRP A 278 -11.19 2.06 -10.69
N LEU A 279 -12.03 3.09 -10.66
CA LEU A 279 -13.43 3.00 -11.10
C LEU A 279 -13.54 2.56 -12.57
N LYS A 280 -12.61 2.98 -13.44
CA LYS A 280 -12.53 2.49 -14.83
C LYS A 280 -12.24 0.99 -14.88
N LEU A 281 -11.34 0.48 -14.03
CA LEU A 281 -11.05 -0.96 -13.93
C LEU A 281 -12.27 -1.73 -13.38
N TYR A 282 -12.85 -1.25 -12.28
CA TYR A 282 -14.05 -1.84 -11.69
C TYR A 282 -15.20 -1.87 -12.69
N LYS A 283 -15.42 -0.79 -13.46
CA LYS A 283 -16.42 -0.76 -14.53
C LYS A 283 -16.17 -1.82 -15.61
N LYS A 284 -14.91 -1.95 -16.02
CA LYS A 284 -14.50 -2.85 -17.11
C LYS A 284 -14.61 -4.33 -16.73
N TYR A 285 -14.34 -4.69 -15.48
CA TYR A 285 -14.19 -6.09 -15.07
C TYR A 285 -15.27 -6.59 -14.09
N CYS A 286 -15.88 -5.71 -13.30
CA CYS A 286 -16.79 -6.10 -12.20
C CYS A 286 -18.20 -5.56 -12.38
N ASP A 287 -18.36 -4.29 -12.79
CA ASP A 287 -19.67 -3.66 -12.88
C ASP A 287 -19.81 -2.66 -14.03
N HIS A 288 -20.25 -3.14 -15.19
CA HIS A 288 -20.47 -2.31 -16.37
C HIS A 288 -21.50 -1.19 -16.15
N SER A 289 -22.38 -1.33 -15.16
CA SER A 289 -23.46 -0.36 -14.88
C SER A 289 -22.98 0.89 -14.13
N ILE A 290 -21.78 0.87 -13.54
CA ILE A 290 -21.30 2.02 -12.76
C ILE A 290 -21.08 3.25 -13.64
N THR A 291 -21.50 4.41 -13.14
CA THR A 291 -21.24 5.70 -13.76
C THR A 291 -19.93 6.27 -13.25
N ILE A 292 -19.01 6.57 -14.16
CA ILE A 292 -17.74 7.23 -13.81
C ILE A 292 -18.01 8.73 -13.76
N PRO A 293 -17.78 9.41 -12.63
CA PRO A 293 -18.06 10.83 -12.51
C PRO A 293 -17.13 11.64 -13.41
N LYS A 294 -17.69 12.68 -14.04
CA LYS A 294 -16.88 13.68 -14.74
C LYS A 294 -16.12 14.50 -13.70
N ASN A 295 -14.80 14.43 -13.72
CA ASN A 295 -13.95 15.11 -12.75
C ASN A 295 -12.89 15.95 -13.48
N TYR A 296 -12.90 17.26 -13.25
CA TYR A 296 -11.98 18.21 -13.89
C TYR A 296 -10.52 17.93 -13.53
N HIS A 297 -10.22 17.60 -12.27
CA HIS A 297 -8.86 17.26 -11.84
C HIS A 297 -8.37 15.97 -12.48
N GLN A 298 -9.24 14.97 -12.65
CA GLN A 298 -8.90 13.77 -13.42
C GLN A 298 -8.62 14.10 -14.88
N TRP A 299 -9.45 14.93 -15.53
CA TRP A 299 -9.23 15.32 -16.92
C TRP A 299 -7.88 16.03 -17.10
N LEU A 300 -7.55 16.98 -16.22
CA LEU A 300 -6.23 17.61 -16.18
C LEU A 300 -5.09 16.61 -15.94
N LEU A 301 -5.31 15.61 -15.08
CA LEU A 301 -4.34 14.54 -14.84
C LEU A 301 -4.08 13.72 -16.11
N GLU A 302 -5.11 13.37 -16.87
CA GLU A 302 -4.96 12.63 -18.13
C GLU A 302 -4.24 13.45 -19.20
N ILE A 303 -4.52 14.75 -19.31
CA ILE A 303 -3.76 15.65 -20.19
C ILE A 303 -2.28 15.64 -19.80
N ARG A 304 -1.98 15.83 -18.51
CA ARG A 304 -0.60 15.79 -18.02
C ARG A 304 0.07 14.45 -18.30
N ARG A 305 -0.66 13.34 -18.23
CA ARG A 305 -0.16 12.00 -18.58
C ARG A 305 0.14 11.88 -20.06
N ALA A 306 -0.75 12.36 -20.94
CA ALA A 306 -0.58 12.31 -22.38
C ALA A 306 0.70 13.03 -22.85
N PHE A 307 1.07 14.14 -22.21
CA PHE A 307 2.33 14.83 -22.50
C PHE A 307 3.54 14.25 -21.76
N LYS A 308 3.42 14.04 -20.44
CA LYS A 308 4.57 13.70 -19.59
C LYS A 308 5.07 12.27 -19.77
N LEU A 309 4.17 11.29 -19.95
CA LEU A 309 4.57 9.88 -19.99
C LEU A 309 5.37 9.54 -21.25
N PRO A 310 4.97 9.95 -22.47
CA PRO A 310 5.77 9.70 -23.67
C PRO A 310 7.16 10.34 -23.60
N LEU A 311 7.24 11.60 -23.15
CA LEU A 311 8.51 12.31 -22.95
C LEU A 311 9.41 11.60 -21.94
N SER A 312 8.83 11.13 -20.83
CA SER A 312 9.57 10.37 -19.82
C SER A 312 10.08 9.03 -20.35
N ASN A 313 9.29 8.33 -21.19
CA ASN A 313 9.69 7.08 -21.82
C ASN A 313 10.85 7.33 -22.79
N LEU A 314 10.71 8.32 -23.66
CA LEU A 314 11.75 8.70 -24.60
C LEU A 314 13.06 9.06 -23.88
N SER A 315 13.01 9.94 -22.88
CA SER A 315 14.18 10.32 -22.08
C SER A 315 14.84 9.11 -21.40
N SER A 316 14.06 8.17 -20.86
CA SER A 316 14.59 6.98 -20.21
C SER A 316 15.32 6.05 -21.18
N ARG A 317 14.84 5.91 -22.41
CA ARG A 317 15.49 5.09 -23.45
C ARG A 317 16.86 5.63 -23.84
N PHE A 318 17.06 6.95 -23.76
CA PHE A 318 18.36 7.57 -24.01
C PHE A 318 19.33 7.43 -22.83
N LYS A 319 18.83 7.35 -21.59
CA LYS A 319 19.66 7.22 -20.38
C LYS A 319 20.14 5.79 -20.10
N HIS A 320 19.45 4.79 -20.63
CA HIS A 320 19.72 3.36 -20.39
C HIS A 320 20.20 2.62 -21.66
N ARG A 321 20.64 3.36 -22.69
CA ARG A 321 21.49 2.86 -23.77
C ARG A 321 22.94 3.05 -23.39
#